data_AF-A0A6M0STL0-F1
#
_entry.id   AF-A0A6M0STL0-F1
#
_cell.length_a   1.000
_cell.length_b   1.000
_cell.length_c   1.000
_cell.angle_alpha   90.00
_cell.angle_beta   90.00
_cell.angle_gamma   90.00
#
_symmetry.space_group_name_H-M   'P 1'
#
loop_
_entity.id
_entity.type
_entity.pdbx_description
1 polymer ?
#
loop_
_entity_poly.entity_id
_entity_poly.type
_entity_poly.pdbx_seq_one_letter_code
_entity_poly.pdbx_strand_id
1 'polypeptide(L)' 'MKVYKVDRISDSIEQGIVVIADDKKQARKLIKNKLESEEWSIKEEELEYLELIQVKDVELIDPMNN' A
#
# COMPACT_ATOMS: atom_id res chain seq x y z
N MET A 1 -10.07 0.58 -12.23
CA MET A 1 -8.90 1.02 -11.44
C MET A 1 -9.34 1.70 -10.15
N LYS A 2 -8.83 1.21 -9.02
CA LYS A 2 -9.05 1.70 -7.65
C LYS A 2 -7.69 1.93 -6.98
N VAL A 3 -7.63 2.86 -6.04
CA VAL A 3 -6.42 3.10 -5.25
C VAL A 3 -6.52 2.33 -3.94
N TYR A 4 -5.45 1.59 -3.62
CA TYR A 4 -5.30 0.89 -2.36
C TYR A 4 -4.07 1.42 -1.65
N LYS A 5 -4.21 1.69 -0.36
CA LYS A 5 -3.11 2.07 0.51
C LYS A 5 -2.98 1.10 1.67
N VAL A 6 -1.74 0.99 2.15
CA VAL A 6 -1.41 0.38 3.43
C VAL A 6 -0.66 1.44 4.21
N ASP A 7 -1.28 1.96 5.27
CA ASP A 7 -0.69 3.06 6.08
C ASP A 7 0.47 2.57 6.93
N ARG A 8 0.43 1.30 7.37
CA ARG A 8 1.47 0.70 8.19
C ARG A 8 1.67 -0.76 7.83
N ILE A 9 2.90 -1.11 7.49
CA ILE A 9 3.24 -2.45 7.01
C ILE A 9 3.78 -3.32 8.13
N SER A 10 4.67 -2.76 8.95
CA SER A 10 5.25 -3.38 10.13
C SER A 10 5.72 -2.27 11.06
N ASP A 11 5.96 -2.57 12.34
CA ASP A 11 6.58 -1.62 13.27
C ASP A 11 7.95 -1.12 12.77
N SER A 12 8.59 -1.87 11.87
CA SER A 12 9.89 -1.52 11.27
C SER A 12 9.80 -0.71 9.96
N ILE A 13 8.59 -0.52 9.40
CA ILE A 13 8.40 0.17 8.12
C ILE A 13 7.43 1.34 8.35
N GLU A 14 8.00 2.53 8.54
CA GLU A 14 7.25 3.78 8.78
C GLU A 14 6.60 4.36 7.51
N GLN A 15 6.93 3.82 6.34
CA GLN A 15 6.39 4.29 5.06
C GLN A 15 5.22 3.41 4.62
N GLY A 16 4.05 4.04 4.40
CA GLY A 16 2.92 3.38 3.77
C GLY A 16 3.15 3.14 2.27
N ILE A 17 2.60 2.06 1.72
CA ILE A 17 2.62 1.78 0.29
C ILE A 17 1.26 2.10 -0.32
N VAL A 18 1.26 2.79 -1.46
CA VAL A 18 0.07 3.05 -2.28
C VAL A 18 0.22 2.35 -3.63
N VAL A 19 -0.81 1.61 -4.04
CA VAL A 19 -0.86 0.92 -5.34
C VAL A 19 -2.21 1.15 -6.03
N ILE A 20 -2.19 1.11 -7.36
CA ILE A 20 -3.40 1.17 -8.18
C ILE A 20 -3.70 -0.23 -8.69
N ALA A 21 -4.90 -0.73 -8.43
CA ALA A 21 -5.33 -2.07 -8.82
C ALA A 21 -6.84 -2.12 -9.08
N ASP A 22 -7.33 -3.09 -9.84
CA ASP A 22 -8.77 -3.24 -10.08
C ASP A 22 -9.51 -3.90 -8.89
N ASP A 23 -8.78 -4.67 -8.10
CA ASP A 23 -9.29 -5.42 -6.96
C ASP A 23 -8.23 -5.57 -5.84
N LYS A 24 -8.67 -5.98 -4.65
CA LYS A 24 -7.82 -6.16 -3.47
C LYS A 24 -6.75 -7.24 -3.64
N LYS A 25 -7.02 -8.29 -4.43
CA LYS A 25 -6.08 -9.40 -4.64
C LYS A 25 -4.90 -8.93 -5.49
N GLN A 26 -5.16 -8.14 -6.53
CA GLN A 26 -4.12 -7.47 -7.31
C GLN A 26 -3.33 -6.47 -6.47
N ALA A 27 -4.00 -5.64 -5.66
CA ALA A 27 -3.32 -4.69 -4.77
C ALA A 27 -2.33 -5.40 -3.83
N ARG A 28 -2.76 -6.50 -3.21
CA ARG A 28 -1.91 -7.31 -2.31
C ARG A 28 -0.67 -7.85 -3.01
N LYS A 29 -0.82 -8.31 -4.26
CA LYS A 29 0.30 -8.79 -5.07
C LYS A 29 1.30 -7.67 -5.41
N LEU A 30 0.80 -6.49 -5.78
CA LEU A 30 1.64 -5.34 -6.08
C LEU A 30 2.42 -4.86 -4.85
N ILE A 31 1.76 -4.82 -3.68
CA ILE A 31 2.41 -4.47 -2.41
C ILE A 31 3.49 -5.49 -2.05
N LYS A 32 3.21 -6.80 -2.16
CA LYS A 32 4.22 -7.84 -1.94
C LYS A 32 5.44 -7.66 -2.85
N ASN A 33 5.23 -7.47 -4.15
CA ASN A 33 6.31 -7.26 -5.10
C ASN A 33 7.14 -5.99 -4.79
N LYS A 34 6.48 -4.93 -4.32
CA LYS A 34 7.12 -3.67 -3.95
C LYS A 34 8.00 -3.85 -2.70
N LEU A 35 7.47 -4.53 -1.69
CA LEU A 35 8.20 -4.93 -0.48
C LEU A 35 9.46 -5.75 -0.80
N GLU A 36 9.31 -6.77 -1.65
CA GLU A 36 10.43 -7.61 -2.10
C GLU A 36 11.48 -6.79 -2.89
N SER A 37 11.03 -5.81 -3.70
CA SER A 37 11.92 -4.95 -4.47
C SER A 37 12.67 -3.91 -3.63
N GLU A 38 12.14 -3.52 -2.48
CA GLU A 38 12.78 -2.56 -1.57
C GLU A 38 13.61 -3.27 -0.49
N GLU A 39 13.86 -4.58 -0.68
CA GLU A 39 14.61 -5.45 0.24
C GLU A 39 14.04 -5.46 1.66
N TRP A 40 12.76 -5.14 1.80
CA TRP A 40 12.05 -5.18 3.07
C TRP A 40 11.74 -6.64 3.43
N SER A 41 12.40 -7.13 4.47
CA SER A 41 12.11 -8.45 5.06
C SER A 41 10.81 -8.40 5.83
N ILE A 42 9.70 -8.66 5.14
CA ILE A 42 8.37 -8.83 5.75
C ILE A 42 8.04 -10.33 5.85
N LYS A 43 7.48 -10.76 6.97
CA LYS A 43 6.97 -12.13 7.09
C LYS A 43 5.66 -12.30 6.32
N GLU A 44 5.39 -13.51 5.85
CA GLU A 44 4.13 -13.81 5.15
C GLU A 44 2.89 -13.55 6.04
N GLU A 45 3.04 -13.75 7.35
CA GLU A 45 2.03 -13.42 8.35
C GLU A 45 1.77 -11.90 8.41
N GLU A 46 2.81 -11.06 8.39
CA GLU A 46 2.65 -9.60 8.37
C GLU A 46 1.96 -9.14 7.08
N LEU A 47 2.22 -9.80 5.95
CA LEU A 47 1.50 -9.60 4.68
C LEU A 47 0.00 -9.97 4.76
N GLU A 48 -0.41 -10.83 5.69
CA GLU A 48 -1.81 -11.17 5.96
C GLU A 48 -2.50 -10.13 6.83
N TYR A 49 -1.78 -9.52 7.76
CA TYR A 49 -2.29 -8.45 8.62
C TYR A 49 -2.35 -7.08 7.95
N LEU A 50 -1.83 -6.93 6.72
CA LEU A 50 -1.90 -5.67 6.00
C LEU A 50 -3.34 -5.26 5.71
N GLU A 51 -3.79 -4.21 6.38
CA GLU A 51 -5.10 -3.63 6.14
C GLU A 51 -5.07 -2.79 4.85
N LEU A 52 -5.56 -3.40 3.77
CA LEU A 52 -5.73 -2.74 2.47
C LEU A 52 -6.93 -1.80 2.51
N ILE A 53 -6.63 -0.51 2.70
CA ILE A 53 -7.62 0.55 2.67
C ILE A 53 -7.84 0.95 1.22
N GLN A 54 -9.06 0.73 0.71
CA GLN A 54 -9.43 1.28 -0.59
C GLN A 54 -9.72 2.77 -0.41
N VAL A 55 -8.92 3.62 -1.05
CA VAL A 55 -9.15 5.05 -1.06
C VAL A 55 -10.23 5.33 -2.10
N LYS A 56 -11.43 5.73 -1.64
CA LYS A 56 -12.58 6.02 -2.52
C LYS A 56 -12.51 7.41 -3.15
N ASP A 57 -11.84 8.34 -2.48
CA ASP A 57 -11.55 9.67 -2.96
C ASP A 57 -10.11 9.97 -2.57
N VAL A 58 -9.18 9.84 -3.51
CA VAL A 58 -7.93 10.57 -3.39
C VAL A 58 -8.32 11.99 -3.78
N GLU A 59 -8.67 12.83 -2.81
CA GLU A 59 -8.51 14.27 -3.03
C GLU A 59 -7.02 14.43 -3.30
N LEU A 60 -6.66 14.51 -4.59
CA LEU A 60 -5.35 14.93 -5.02
C LEU A 60 -5.21 16.33 -4.43
N ILE A 61 -4.55 16.41 -3.27
CA ILE A 61 -4.12 17.70 -2.74
C ILE A 61 -3.11 18.19 -3.75
N ASP A 62 -3.57 19.01 -4.70
CA ASP A 62 -2.71 19.71 -5.63
C ASP A 62 -1.71 20.52 -4.80
N PRO A 63 -0.40 20.24 -4.87
CA PRO A 63 0.60 20.97 -4.09
C PRO A 63 0.77 22.44 -4.53
N MET A 64 -0.11 22.95 -5.41
CA MET A 64 -0.06 24.29 -5.99
C MET A 64 -1.03 25.30 -5.37
N ASN A 65 -1.67 24.99 -4.23
CA ASN A 65 -2.48 25.95 -3.48
C ASN A 65 -1.86 26.24 -2.10
N ASN A 66 -0.73 26.94 -2.08
CA ASN A 66 -0.35 27.84 -0.98
C ASN A 66 0.67 28.88 -1.44
#